data_AF-A0A9C8FVT5-F1
#
_entry.id   AF-A0A9C8FVT5-F1
#
_cell.length_a   1.000
_cell.length_b   1.000
_cell.length_c   1.000
_cell.angle_alpha   90.00
_cell.angle_beta   90.00
_cell.angle_gamma   90.00
#
_symmetry.space_group_name_H-M   'P 1'
#
loop_
_entity.id
_entity.type
_entity.pdbx_description
1 polymer ?
#
loop_
_entity_poly.entity_id
_entity_poly.type
_entity_poly.pdbx_seq_one_letter_code
_entity_poly.pdbx_strand_id
1 'polypeptide(L)' 'ADSWRVAVGARPGRARLSESAAEILGSSDSVDEGLADRAGSAASEELKFGADLRGDAEYRREICRVLVKRALMEVTK' A
#
# COMPACT_ATOMS: atom_id res chain seq x y z
N ALA A 1 -19.24 -5.98 9.30
CA ALA A 1 -18.42 -6.39 8.15
C ALA A 1 -17.12 -5.64 8.27
N ASP A 2 -16.09 -6.31 8.75
CA ASP A 2 -14.77 -5.69 8.87
C ASP A 2 -14.16 -5.63 7.48
N SER A 3 -13.79 -4.42 7.05
CA SER A 3 -13.19 -4.18 5.74
C SER A 3 -11.80 -3.60 5.91
N TRP A 4 -10.89 -4.02 5.04
CA TRP A 4 -9.52 -3.53 5.03
C TRP A 4 -9.48 -2.04 4.68
N ARG A 5 -8.59 -1.30 5.34
CA ARG A 5 -8.27 0.08 5.00
C ARG A 5 -6.76 0.24 4.88
N VAL A 6 -6.29 0.57 3.68
CA VAL A 6 -4.87 0.74 3.40
C VAL A 6 -4.57 2.22 3.32
N ALA A 7 -3.84 2.76 4.30
CA ALA A 7 -3.41 4.15 4.33
C ALA A 7 -1.90 4.27 4.13
N VAL A 8 -1.46 5.10 3.19
CA VAL A 8 -0.04 5.33 2.91
C VAL A 8 0.32 6.79 3.17
N GLY A 9 1.34 6.98 4.01
CA GLY A 9 1.96 8.26 4.32
C GLY A 9 3.14 8.58 3.41
N ALA A 10 4.03 9.48 3.85
CA ALA A 10 5.27 9.84 3.13
C ALA A 10 5.10 10.29 1.66
N ARG A 11 3.89 10.72 1.31
CA ARG A 11 3.51 11.44 0.09
C ARG A 11 3.27 12.91 0.44
N PRO A 12 3.50 13.88 -0.46
CA PRO A 12 3.43 15.29 -0.07
C PRO A 12 2.06 15.66 0.51
N GLY A 13 2.08 16.33 1.67
CA GLY A 13 0.93 16.98 2.30
C GLY A 13 0.14 16.16 3.34
N ARG A 14 -0.20 14.89 3.07
CA ARG A 14 -1.01 14.05 4.00
C ARG A 14 -1.04 12.58 3.62
N ALA A 15 -1.39 11.69 4.55
CA ALA A 15 -1.71 10.30 4.22
C ALA A 15 -2.93 10.21 3.28
N ARG A 16 -3.00 9.14 2.48
CA ARG A 16 -4.16 8.81 1.65
C ARG A 16 -4.53 7.34 1.78
N LEU A 17 -5.82 7.08 1.71
CA LEU A 17 -6.34 5.74 1.51
C LEU A 17 -6.08 5.31 0.06
N SER A 18 -5.71 4.05 -0.10
CA SER A 18 -5.78 3.33 -1.37
C SER A 18 -7.03 2.48 -1.36
N GLU A 19 -8.04 2.91 -2.13
CA GLU A 19 -9.29 2.16 -2.26
C GLU A 19 -9.03 0.89 -3.08
N SER A 20 -8.14 0.94 -4.08
CA SER A 20 -7.83 -0.23 -4.91
C SER A 20 -7.15 -1.34 -4.11
N ALA A 21 -6.24 -1.01 -3.18
CA ALA A 21 -5.64 -2.02 -2.31
C ALA A 21 -6.66 -2.60 -1.32
N ALA A 22 -7.57 -1.77 -0.79
CA ALA A 22 -8.65 -2.23 0.08
C ALA A 22 -9.62 -3.17 -0.65
N GLU A 23 -10.00 -2.86 -1.89
CA GLU A 23 -10.83 -3.71 -2.74
C GLU A 23 -10.17 -5.06 -3.05
N ILE A 24 -8.87 -5.07 -3.34
CA ILE A 24 -8.11 -6.32 -3.55
C ILE A 24 -8.14 -7.21 -2.31
N LEU A 25 -7.99 -6.62 -1.12
CA LEU A 25 -8.02 -7.35 0.14
C LEU A 25 -9.45 -7.80 0.51
N GLY A 26 -10.46 -7.02 0.15
CA GLY A 26 -11.88 -7.35 0.34
C GLY A 26 -12.23 -7.62 1.80
N SER A 27 -12.82 -8.79 2.06
CA SER A 27 -13.06 -9.34 3.41
C SER A 27 -12.24 -10.60 3.65
N SER A 28 -11.06 -10.70 3.02
CA SER A 28 -10.17 -11.84 3.18
C SER A 28 -9.66 -11.92 4.61
N ASP A 29 -9.91 -13.05 5.29
CA ASP A 29 -9.42 -13.32 6.64
C ASP A 29 -7.94 -13.72 6.66
N SER A 30 -7.41 -14.22 5.54
CA SER A 30 -5.99 -14.54 5.36
C SER A 30 -5.44 -13.84 4.12
N VAL A 31 -4.21 -13.33 4.24
CA VAL A 31 -3.50 -12.67 3.15
C VAL A 31 -2.25 -13.48 2.83
N ASP A 32 -2.21 -14.08 1.65
CA ASP A 32 -1.01 -14.73 1.14
C ASP A 32 -0.04 -13.73 0.49
N GLU A 33 1.17 -14.20 0.16
CA GLU A 33 2.20 -13.35 -0.42
C GLU A 33 1.81 -12.73 -1.78
N GLY A 34 1.03 -13.46 -2.58
CA GLY A 34 0.58 -13.00 -3.89
C GLY A 34 -0.52 -11.94 -3.78
N LEU A 35 -1.43 -12.06 -2.83
CA LEU A 35 -2.45 -11.08 -2.51
C LEU A 35 -1.81 -9.81 -1.94
N ALA A 36 -0.84 -9.96 -1.03
CA ALA A 36 -0.08 -8.84 -0.46
C ALA A 36 0.70 -8.06 -1.53
N ASP A 37 1.34 -8.76 -2.49
CA ASP A 37 2.06 -8.10 -3.59
C ASP A 37 1.13 -7.36 -4.55
N ARG A 38 -0.04 -7.93 -4.86
CA ARG A 38 -1.07 -7.25 -5.68
C ARG A 38 -1.62 -6.00 -4.99
N ALA A 39 -1.94 -6.10 -3.70
CA ALA A 39 -2.42 -4.95 -2.92
C ALA A 39 -1.35 -3.85 -2.83
N GLY A 40 -0.09 -4.22 -2.61
CA GLY A 40 1.03 -3.26 -2.62
C GLY A 40 1.23 -2.58 -3.97
N SER A 41 1.15 -3.35 -5.07
CA SER A 41 1.26 -2.81 -6.42
C SER A 41 0.12 -1.82 -6.71
N ALA A 42 -1.12 -2.18 -6.40
CA ALA A 42 -2.28 -1.30 -6.58
C ALA A 42 -2.15 0.00 -5.78
N ALA A 43 -1.73 -0.06 -4.51
CA ALA A 43 -1.49 1.14 -3.71
C ALA A 43 -0.41 2.04 -4.31
N SER A 44 0.65 1.46 -4.86
CA SER A 44 1.75 2.22 -5.48
C SER A 44 1.35 2.91 -6.80
N GLU A 45 0.43 2.29 -7.56
CA GLU A 45 -0.06 2.82 -8.83
C GLU A 45 -1.16 3.89 -8.62
N GLU A 46 -2.07 3.66 -7.66
CA GLU A 46 -3.17 4.57 -7.34
C GLU A 46 -2.65 5.90 -6.75
N LEU A 47 -1.63 5.81 -5.89
CA LEU A 47 -1.17 6.94 -5.10
C LEU A 47 -0.12 7.78 -5.84
N LYS A 48 -0.21 9.10 -5.63
CA LYS A 48 0.75 10.06 -6.17
C LYS A 48 1.88 10.32 -5.18
N PHE A 49 3.11 10.21 -5.67
CA PHE A 49 4.34 10.50 -4.95
C PHE A 49 5.05 11.70 -5.58
N GLY A 50 5.65 12.54 -4.74
CA GLY A 50 6.50 13.66 -5.18
C GLY A 50 7.96 13.40 -4.83
N ALA A 51 8.86 14.18 -5.40
CA ALA A 51 10.30 14.13 -5.12
C ALA A 51 10.71 15.23 -4.12
N ASP A 52 11.67 14.94 -3.25
CA ASP A 52 12.39 15.93 -2.44
C ASP A 52 13.81 15.43 -2.09
N LEU A 53 14.50 16.12 -1.17
CA LEU A 53 15.87 15.79 -0.74
C LEU A 53 16.05 14.36 -0.19
N ARG A 54 14.96 13.67 0.20
CA ARG A 54 14.99 12.32 0.77
C ARG A 54 14.74 11.22 -0.28
N GLY A 55 14.39 11.58 -1.51
CA GLY A 55 14.14 10.63 -2.58
C GLY A 55 13.18 11.14 -3.64
N ASP A 56 13.26 10.52 -4.82
CA ASP A 56 12.39 10.83 -5.94
C ASP A 56 11.02 10.12 -5.84
N ALA A 57 10.14 10.42 -6.80
CA ALA A 57 8.80 9.85 -6.86
C ALA A 57 8.78 8.36 -7.24
N GLU A 58 9.75 7.90 -8.03
CA GLU A 58 9.84 6.51 -8.49
C GLU A 58 10.28 5.60 -7.35
N TYR A 59 11.34 5.98 -6.64
CA TYR A 59 11.79 5.34 -5.41
C TYR A 59 10.66 5.22 -4.38
N ARG A 60 9.90 6.30 -4.16
CA ARG A 60 8.77 6.28 -3.21
C ARG A 60 7.64 5.35 -3.64
N ARG A 61 7.40 5.23 -4.95
CA ARG A 61 6.44 4.26 -5.49
C ARG A 61 6.87 2.83 -5.18
N GLU A 62 8.12 2.50 -5.45
CA GLU A 62 8.66 1.17 -5.16
C GLU A 62 8.64 0.85 -3.66
N ILE A 63 9.00 1.83 -2.83
CA ILE A 63 8.93 1.70 -1.38
C ILE A 63 7.49 1.50 -0.90
N CYS A 64 6.51 2.19 -1.47
CA CYS A 64 5.08 1.99 -1.14
C CYS A 64 4.68 0.53 -1.34
N ARG A 65 4.96 -0.03 -2.54
CA ARG A 65 4.64 -1.43 -2.85
C ARG A 65 5.24 -2.38 -1.82
N VAL A 66 6.53 -2.22 -1.52
CA VAL A 66 7.25 -3.08 -0.58
C VAL A 66 6.71 -2.97 0.84
N LEU A 67 6.43 -1.75 1.32
CA LEU A 67 5.96 -1.53 2.69
C LEU A 67 4.54 -2.03 2.89
N VAL A 68 3.64 -1.84 1.93
CA VAL A 68 2.27 -2.38 2.00
C VAL A 68 2.31 -3.91 2.06
N LYS A 69 3.09 -4.55 1.18
CA LYS A 69 3.28 -6.01 1.21
C LYS A 69 3.77 -6.48 2.57
N ARG A 70 4.84 -5.86 3.10
CA ARG A 70 5.42 -6.22 4.40
C ARG A 70 4.44 -6.03 5.55
N ALA A 71 3.69 -4.93 5.56
CA ALA A 71 2.70 -4.66 6.60
C ALA A 71 1.61 -5.73 6.62
N LEU A 72 1.07 -6.09 5.44
CA LEU A 72 0.04 -7.13 5.32
C LEU A 72 0.55 -8.48 5.81
N MET A 73 1.75 -8.89 5.38
CA MET A 73 2.34 -10.17 5.79
C MET A 73 2.66 -10.24 7.28
N GLU A 74 2.85 -9.10 7.95
CA GLU A 74 3.12 -9.07 9.40
C GLU A 74 1.85 -9.13 10.24
N VAL A 75 0.77 -8.46 9.81
CA VAL A 75 -0.49 -8.41 10.58
C VAL A 75 -1.43 -9.59 10.33
N THR A 76 -1.13 -10.43 9.33
CA THR A 76 -1.92 -11.62 8.97
C THR A 76 -1.23 -12.95 9.29
N LYS A 77 -0.10 -12.88 10.01
CA LYS A 77 0.53 -14.05 10.64
C LYS A 77 -0.27 -14.57 11.84
#